data_AF-A0A2E1GQK4-F1
#
_entry.id   AF-A0A2E1GQK4-F1
#
_cell.length_a   1.000
_cell.length_b   1.000
_cell.length_c   1.000
_cell.angle_alpha   90.00
_cell.angle_beta   90.00
_cell.angle_gamma   90.00
#
_symmetry.space_group_name_H-M   'P 1'
#
loop_
_entity.id
_entity.type
_entity.pdbx_description
1 polymer ?
#
loop_
_entity_poly.entity_id
_entity_poly.type
_entity_poly.pdbx_seq_one_letter_code
_entity_poly.pdbx_strand_id
1 'polypeptide(L)' 'MNKILKTLFFLIILGLFIGSIVSFKSTNPIGEKIIGFSVLIGAFIFLPLFLYYAYKDKNLNDYTFKEKKNDNLS' A
#
# COMPACT_ATOMS: atom_id res chain seq x y z
N MET A 1 2.34 -13.30 2.33
CA MET A 1 2.60 -11.85 2.16
C MET A 1 3.38 -11.65 0.88
N ASN A 2 2.75 -11.08 -0.14
CA ASN A 2 3.40 -10.86 -1.43
C ASN A 2 4.62 -9.96 -1.25
N LYS A 3 5.81 -10.46 -1.63
CA LYS A 3 7.12 -9.83 -1.40
C LYS A 3 7.13 -8.36 -1.84
N ILE A 4 6.41 -8.06 -2.91
CA ILE A 4 6.25 -6.72 -3.51
C ILE A 4 5.73 -5.68 -2.51
N LEU A 5 4.66 -6.00 -1.77
CA LEU A 5 4.04 -5.06 -0.84
C LEU A 5 4.96 -4.78 0.37
N LYS A 6 5.65 -5.83 0.83
CA LYS A 6 6.61 -5.74 1.94
C LYS A 6 7.83 -4.89 1.57
N THR A 7 8.36 -5.07 0.35
CA THR A 7 9.45 -4.24 -0.18
C THR A 7 9.02 -2.78 -0.31
N LEU A 8 7.81 -2.52 -0.81
CA LEU A 8 7.33 -1.16 -1.01
C LEU A 8 7.11 -0.42 0.33
N PHE A 9 6.61 -1.12 1.35
CA PHE A 9 6.48 -0.58 2.70
C PHE A 9 7.84 -0.20 3.29
N PHE A 10 8.86 -1.04 3.11
CA PHE A 10 10.22 -0.77 3.57
C PHE A 10 10.85 0.42 2.86
N LEU A 11 10.53 0.62 1.57
CA LEU A 11 11.01 1.75 0.78
C LEU A 11 10.46 3.09 1.29
N ILE A 12 9.19 3.12 1.72
CA ILE A 12 8.56 4.31 2.31
C ILE A 12 9.20 4.66 3.66
N ILE A 13 9.46 3.65 4.49
CA ILE A 13 10.18 3.83 5.77
C ILE A 13 11.58 4.39 5.54
N LEU A 14 12.31 3.87 4.55
CA LEU A 14 13.64 4.38 4.20
C LEU A 14 13.56 5.85 3.75
N GLY A 15 12.58 6.20 2.90
CA GLY A 15 12.39 7.57 2.43
C GLY A 15 12.07 8.55 3.56
N LEU A 16 11.26 8.13 4.54
CA LEU A 16 10.99 8.89 5.76
C LEU A 16 12.27 9.08 6.60
N PHE A 17 13.06 8.02 6.76
CA PHE A 17 14.30 8.08 7.54
C PHE A 17 15.32 9.03 6.91
N ILE A 18 15.51 8.95 5.59
CA ILE A 18 16.40 9.83 4.83
C ILE A 18 15.91 11.29 4.91
N GLY A 19 14.62 11.52 4.67
CA GLY A 19 14.03 12.86 4.76
C GLY A 19 14.19 13.48 6.15
N SER A 20 13.99 12.67 7.20
CA SER A 20 14.15 13.12 8.59
C SER A 20 15.59 13.46 8.93
N ILE A 21 16.58 12.68 8.46
CA ILE A 21 18.01 12.98 8.65
C ILE A 21 18.40 14.27 7.93
N VAL A 22 17.89 14.48 6.71
CA VAL A 22 18.17 15.69 5.91
C VAL A 22 17.53 16.93 6.55
N SER A 23 16.29 16.84 7.04
CA SER A 23 15.65 17.91 7.81
C SER A 23 16.44 18.28 9.07
N PHE A 24 16.96 17.27 9.79
CA PHE A 24 17.66 17.51 11.04
C PHE A 24 19.01 18.22 10.84
N LYS A 25 19.65 18.00 9.69
CA LYS A 25 20.97 18.55 9.38
C LYS A 25 20.94 19.91 8.67
N SER A 26 19.78 20.34 8.19
CA SER A 26 19.63 21.54 7.38
C SER A 26 18.65 22.51 8.03
N THR A 27 19.09 23.74 8.31
CA THR A 27 18.24 24.86 8.74
C THR A 27 17.25 25.34 7.67
N ASN A 28 17.35 24.78 6.46
CA ASN A 28 16.50 25.10 5.32
C ASN A 28 15.28 24.16 5.28
N PRO A 29 14.06 24.65 4.95
CA PRO A 29 12.82 23.84 4.91
C PRO A 29 12.77 22.83 3.75
N ILE A 30 13.91 22.54 3.13
CA ILE A 30 14.06 21.58 2.04
C ILE A 30 13.80 20.16 2.54
N GLY A 31 14.24 19.82 3.76
CA GLY A 31 14.01 18.50 4.33
C GLY A 31 12.52 18.22 4.57
N GLU A 32 11.78 19.19 5.08
CA GLU A 32 10.33 19.06 5.30
C GLU A 32 9.57 18.86 3.97
N LYS A 33 9.97 19.57 2.91
CA LYS A 33 9.43 19.35 1.57
C LYS A 33 9.71 17.93 1.06
N ILE A 34 10.91 17.39 1.28
CA ILE A 34 11.27 16.03 0.88
C ILE A 34 10.42 15.00 1.63
N ILE A 35 10.21 15.19 2.94
CA ILE A 35 9.34 14.33 3.74
C ILE A 35 7.90 14.39 3.22
N GLY A 36 7.35 15.59 3.04
CA GLY A 36 6.00 15.79 2.54
C GLY A 36 5.80 15.16 1.17
N PHE A 37 6.76 15.31 0.26
CA PHE A 37 6.68 14.73 -1.09
C PHE A 37 6.79 13.20 -1.07
N SER A 38 7.66 12.65 -0.20
CA SER A 38 7.79 11.21 0.00
C SER A 38 6.49 10.58 0.54
N VAL A 39 5.87 11.22 1.54
CA VAL A 39 4.58 10.79 2.10
C VAL A 39 3.46 10.94 1.07
N LEU A 40 3.45 12.01 0.28
CA LEU A 40 2.45 12.25 -0.77
C LEU A 40 2.52 11.17 -1.85
N ILE A 41 3.72 10.86 -2.35
CA ILE A 41 3.94 9.77 -3.30
C ILE A 41 3.53 8.43 -2.69
N GLY A 42 3.90 8.19 -1.43
CA GLY A 42 3.44 7.03 -0.67
C GLY A 42 1.92 6.94 -0.65
N ALA A 43 1.23 7.99 -0.25
CA ALA A 43 -0.22 8.02 -0.18
C ALA A 43 -0.88 7.80 -1.55
N PHE A 44 -0.34 8.35 -2.64
CA PHE A 44 -0.94 8.20 -3.96
C PHE A 44 -0.57 6.91 -4.69
N ILE A 45 0.58 6.30 -4.43
CA ILE A 45 1.03 5.08 -5.12
C ILE A 45 0.85 3.84 -4.25
N PHE A 46 1.24 3.92 -2.97
CA PHE A 46 1.13 2.80 -2.03
C PHE A 46 -0.32 2.48 -1.71
N LEU A 47 -1.16 3.51 -1.48
CA LEU A 47 -2.55 3.31 -1.09
C LEU A 47 -3.37 2.56 -2.16
N PRO A 48 -3.43 2.99 -3.44
CA PRO A 48 -4.20 2.24 -4.44
C PRO A 48 -3.60 0.86 -4.70
N LEU A 49 -2.27 0.70 -4.63
CA LEU A 49 -1.64 -0.61 -4.79
C LEU A 49 -1.98 -1.56 -3.62
N PHE A 50 -2.03 -1.01 -2.40
CA PHE A 50 -2.46 -1.72 -1.21
C PHE A 50 -3.93 -2.15 -1.32
N LEU A 51 -4.82 -1.25 -1.74
CA LEU A 51 -6.23 -1.58 -1.98
C LEU A 51 -6.35 -2.67 -3.04
N TYR A 52 -5.75 -2.48 -4.22
CA TYR A 52 -5.81 -3.46 -5.30
C TYR A 52 -5.38 -4.85 -4.83
N TYR A 53 -4.31 -4.93 -4.05
CA TYR A 53 -3.86 -6.18 -3.49
C TYR A 53 -4.80 -6.76 -2.42
N ALA A 54 -5.30 -5.93 -1.50
CA ALA A 54 -6.25 -6.34 -0.47
C ALA A 54 -7.58 -6.86 -1.05
N TYR A 55 -8.01 -6.32 -2.19
CA TYR A 55 -9.18 -6.80 -2.92
C TYR A 55 -8.89 -8.00 -3.82
N LYS A 56 -7.65 -8.17 -4.33
CA LYS A 56 -7.27 -9.30 -5.19
C LYS A 56 -7.31 -10.66 -4.48
N ASP A 57 -6.93 -10.71 -3.20
CA ASP A 57 -7.00 -11.95 -2.40
C ASP A 57 -8.44 -12.28 -1.96
N LYS A 58 -9.37 -11.31 -2.01
CA LYS A 58 -10.80 -11.54 -1.83
C LYS A 58 -11.45 -11.88 -3.16
N ASN A 59 -11.21 -13.10 -3.64
CA ASN A 59 -11.92 -13.64 -4.80
C ASN A 59 -13.43 -13.58 -4.57
N LEU A 60 -14.10 -12.57 -5.15
CA LEU A 60 -15.57 -12.46 -5.22
C LEU A 60 -16.20 -13.70 -5.90
N ASN A 61 -15.38 -14.45 -6.65
CA ASN A 61 -15.74 -15.67 -7.36
C ASN A 61 -16.08 -16.86 -6.45
N ASP A 62 -15.63 -16.87 -5.19
CA ASP A 62 -15.94 -17.97 -4.26
C ASP A 62 -17.34 -17.84 -3.64
N TYR A 63 -18.00 -16.69 -3.81
CA TYR A 63 -19.33 -16.43 -3.26
C TYR A 63 -20.46 -16.77 -4.23
N THR A 64 -20.21 -16.75 -5.54
CA THR A 64 -21.26 -16.99 -6.56
C THR A 64 -21.45 -18.48 -6.89
N PHE A 65 -20.48 -19.35 -6.60
CA PHE A 65 -20.51 -20.75 -7.05
C PHE A 65 -21.14 -21.76 -6.08
N LYS A 66 -21.62 -21.33 -4.90
CA LYS A 66 -22.20 -22.25 -3.89
C LYS A 66 -23.73 -22.24 -3.80
N GLU A 67 -24.41 -21.33 -4.49
CA GLU A 67 -25.87 -21.20 -4.37
C GLU A 67 -26.67 -22.10 -5.32
N LYS A 68 -26.05 -22.65 -6.37
CA LYS A 68 -26.74 -23.43 -7.42
C LYS A 68 -26.63 -24.97 -7.33
N LYS A 69 -26.31 -25.52 -6.15
CA LYS A 69 -26.22 -26.98 -5.96
C LYS A 69 -27.41 -27.57 -5.18
N ASN A 70 -28.28 -26.75 -4.61
CA ASN A 70 -29.31 -27.20 -3.67
C ASN A 70 -30.74 -27.15 -4.24
N ASP A 71 -30.86 -26.96 -5.54
CA ASP A 71 -32.10 -26.70 -6.29
C ASP A 71 -32.43 -27.81 -7.31
N ASN A 72 -31.66 -28.90 -7.35
CA ASN A 72 -31.87 -30.06 -8.22
C ASN A 72 -32.07 -31.39 -7.45
N LEU A 73 -32.48 -31.32 -6.18
CA LEU A 73 -32.75 -32.50 -5.34
C LEU A 73 -34.04 -32.33 -4.53
N SER A 74 -35.15 -32.06 -5.23
CA SER A 74 -36.52 -32.13 -4.70
C SER A 74 -37.42 -32.83 -5.68
#